data_AF-A0A7J9NRY3-F1
#
_entry.id   AF-A0A7J9NRY3-F1
#
_cell.length_a   1.000
_cell.length_b   1.000
_cell.length_c   1.000
_cell.angle_alpha   90.00
_cell.angle_beta   90.00
_cell.angle_gamma   90.00
#
_symmetry.space_group_name_H-M   'P 1'
#
loop_
_entity.id
_entity.type
_entity.pdbx_description
1 polymer ?
#
loop_
_entity_poly.entity_id
_entity_poly.type
_entity_poly.pdbx_seq_one_letter_code
_entity_poly.pdbx_strand_id
1 'polypeptide(L)'
;MDGKLRCEIEEQINKEFYSAYLYLAMSNYAESNGFKGISNWFIVQSQEELDHAMKFYNYIHSMGETLELGAIDKPEPRWNSIIDVFENGLTHEKYVT
;
A
#
# COMPACT_ATOMS: atom_id res chain seq x y z
N MET A 1 -5.33 3.88 -24.62
CA MET A 1 -5.16 2.64 -23.86
C MET A 1 -6.44 1.83 -23.92
N ASP A 2 -6.33 0.51 -23.98
CA ASP A 2 -7.50 -0.37 -23.88
C ASP A 2 -8.27 -0.11 -22.56
N GLY A 3 -9.60 -0.11 -22.62
CA GLY A 3 -10.45 0.25 -21.48
C GLY A 3 -10.28 -0.70 -20.29
N LYS A 4 -10.07 -1.99 -20.55
CA LYS A 4 -9.83 -2.98 -19.49
C LYS A 4 -8.48 -2.72 -18.82
N LEU A 5 -7.43 -2.50 -19.61
CA LEU A 5 -6.10 -2.21 -19.06
C LEU A 5 -6.10 -0.96 -18.16
N ARG A 6 -6.88 0.07 -18.53
CA ARG A 6 -7.05 1.26 -17.69
C ARG A 6 -7.61 0.91 -16.31
N CYS A 7 -8.72 0.17 -16.27
CA CYS A 7 -9.38 -0.18 -15.01
C CYS A 7 -8.48 -1.02 -14.11
N GLU A 8 -7.69 -1.94 -14.68
CA GLU A 8 -6.73 -2.75 -13.90
C GLU A 8 -5.62 -1.87 -13.30
N ILE A 9 -5.15 -0.85 -14.02
CA ILE A 9 -4.15 0.09 -13.49
C ILE A 9 -4.78 0.99 -12.40
N GLU A 10 -6.00 1.45 -12.59
CA GLU A 10 -6.74 2.21 -11.57
C GLU A 10 -6.93 1.39 -10.28
N GLU A 11 -7.30 0.11 -10.42
CA GLU A 11 -7.40 -0.82 -9.30
C GLU A 11 -6.03 -1.02 -8.64
N GLN A 12 -4.96 -1.18 -9.41
CA GLN A 12 -3.62 -1.33 -8.87
C GLN A 12 -3.18 -0.08 -8.10
N ILE A 13 -3.41 1.13 -8.63
CA ILE A 13 -3.13 2.39 -7.91
C ILE A 13 -3.82 2.39 -6.54
N ASN A 14 -5.08 1.97 -6.48
CA ASN A 14 -5.84 1.92 -5.24
C ASN A 14 -5.28 0.86 -4.27
N LYS A 15 -4.83 -0.29 -4.78
CA LYS A 15 -4.14 -1.33 -3.99
C LYS A 15 -2.85 -0.79 -3.38
N GLU A 16 -2.00 -0.12 -4.16
CA GLU A 16 -0.76 0.47 -3.65
C GLU A 16 -1.01 1.56 -2.59
N PHE A 17 -2.03 2.40 -2.78
CA PHE A 17 -2.43 3.37 -1.75
C PHE A 17 -2.92 2.69 -0.47
N TYR A 18 -3.67 1.59 -0.59
CA TYR A 18 -4.05 0.80 0.57
C TYR A 18 -2.83 0.13 1.23
N SER A 19 -1.87 -0.40 0.46
CA SER A 19 -0.59 -0.92 0.98
C SER A 19 0.14 0.13 1.82
N ALA A 20 0.26 1.35 1.29
CA ALA A 20 0.87 2.47 2.02
C ALA A 20 0.16 2.75 3.35
N TYR A 21 -1.18 2.76 3.36
CA TYR A 21 -1.97 3.01 4.56
C TYR A 21 -1.89 1.85 5.57
N LEU A 22 -1.88 0.61 5.08
CA LEU A 22 -1.67 -0.58 5.89
C LEU A 22 -0.30 -0.54 6.59
N TYR A 23 0.76 -0.15 5.88
CA TYR A 23 2.09 -0.02 6.48
C TYR A 23 2.19 1.09 7.53
N LEU A 24 1.43 2.19 7.39
CA LEU A 24 1.30 3.14 8.50
C LEU A 24 0.63 2.52 9.72
N ALA A 25 -0.39 1.68 9.55
CA ALA A 25 -1.01 0.97 10.66
C ALA A 25 -0.03 -0.03 11.32
N MET A 26 0.77 -0.75 10.53
CA MET A 26 1.82 -1.66 11.02
C MET A 26 2.90 -0.90 11.79
N SER A 27 3.33 0.26 11.27
CA SER A 27 4.26 1.15 11.95
C SER A 27 3.71 1.63 13.28
N ASN A 28 2.45 2.05 13.33
CA ASN A 28 1.79 2.49 14.56
C ASN A 28 1.73 1.38 15.61
N TYR A 29 1.43 0.14 15.20
CA TYR A 29 1.49 -1.01 16.11
C TYR A 29 2.91 -1.24 16.64
N ALA A 30 3.92 -1.23 15.76
CA ALA A 30 5.32 -1.41 16.14
C ALA A 30 5.78 -0.33 17.13
N GLU A 31 5.45 0.94 16.89
CA GLU A 31 5.78 2.06 17.77
C GLU A 31 5.12 1.91 19.15
N SER A 32 3.83 1.56 19.19
CA SER A 32 3.09 1.36 20.45
C SER A 32 3.66 0.23 21.33
N ASN A 33 4.39 -0.71 20.73
CA ASN A 33 5.05 -1.81 21.43
C ASN A 33 6.57 -1.56 21.66
N GLY A 34 7.07 -0.36 21.35
CA GLY A 34 8.46 0.03 21.57
C GLY A 34 9.45 -0.44 20.51
N PHE A 35 8.98 -0.98 19.38
CA PHE A 35 9.82 -1.48 18.28
C PHE A 35 10.19 -0.37 17.29
N LYS A 36 10.92 0.65 17.75
CA LYS A 36 11.23 1.87 16.98
C LYS A 36 11.86 1.61 15.61
N GLY A 37 12.81 0.68 15.53
CA GLY A 37 13.46 0.33 14.26
C GLY A 37 12.48 -0.29 13.25
N ILE A 38 11.55 -1.12 13.72
CA ILE A 38 10.52 -1.74 12.88
C ILE A 38 9.46 -0.71 12.48
N SER A 39 9.08 0.18 13.40
CA SER A 39 8.19 1.31 13.08
C SER A 39 8.76 2.15 11.94
N ASN A 40 10.03 2.55 12.02
CA ASN A 40 10.70 3.29 10.96
C ASN A 40 10.75 2.49 9.64
N TRP A 41 11.05 1.19 9.72
CA TRP A 41 11.06 0.33 8.53
C TRP A 41 9.69 0.37 7.81
N PHE A 42 8.59 0.22 8.53
CA PHE A 42 7.25 0.31 7.94
C PHE A 42 6.89 1.72 7.43
N ILE A 43 7.42 2.80 8.01
CA ILE A 43 7.27 4.15 7.44
C ILE A 43 7.97 4.23 6.07
N VAL A 44 9.17 3.66 5.95
CA VAL A 44 9.89 3.61 4.68
C VAL A 44 9.13 2.76 3.65
N GLN A 45 8.63 1.59 4.04
CA GLN A 45 7.79 0.77 3.14
C GLN A 45 6.52 1.50 2.71
N SER A 46 5.85 2.22 3.61
CA SER A 46 4.70 3.06 3.25
C SER A 46 5.04 4.08 2.15
N GLN A 47 6.22 4.70 2.23
CA GLN A 47 6.69 5.62 1.19
C GLN A 47 7.00 4.90 -0.13
N GLU A 48 7.58 3.69 -0.09
CA GLU A 48 7.82 2.89 -1.30
C GLU A 48 6.51 2.55 -2.03
N GLU A 49 5.44 2.21 -1.30
CA GLU A 49 4.13 1.95 -1.91
C GLU A 49 3.47 3.19 -2.50
N LEU A 50 3.64 4.37 -1.87
CA LEU A 50 3.23 5.62 -2.50
C LEU A 50 3.99 5.86 -3.81
N ASP A 51 5.28 5.56 -3.86
CA ASP A 51 6.07 5.69 -5.07
C ASP A 51 5.62 4.67 -6.15
N HIS A 52 5.20 3.47 -5.77
CA HIS A 52 4.56 2.50 -6.67
C HIS A 52 3.26 3.04 -7.27
N ALA A 53 2.35 3.52 -6.44
CA ALA A 53 1.09 4.12 -6.88
C ALA A 53 1.33 5.28 -7.86
N MET A 54 2.29 6.15 -7.54
CA MET A 54 2.59 7.33 -8.35
C MET A 54 3.26 6.99 -9.68
N LYS A 55 3.99 5.87 -9.80
CA LYS A 55 4.50 5.39 -11.10
C LYS A 55 3.35 5.07 -12.05
N PHE A 56 2.34 4.34 -11.59
CA PHE A 56 1.16 4.03 -12.40
C PHE A 56 0.34 5.28 -12.72
N TYR A 57 0.10 6.13 -11.73
CA TYR A 57 -0.57 7.41 -11.92
C TYR A 57 0.08 8.23 -13.03
N ASN A 58 1.40 8.44 -12.96
CA ASN A 58 2.15 9.20 -13.94
C ASN A 58 2.17 8.54 -15.32
N TYR A 59 2.20 7.20 -15.36
CA TYR A 59 2.13 6.45 -16.62
C TYR A 59 0.81 6.75 -17.36
N ILE A 60 -0.34 6.71 -16.69
CA ILE A 60 -1.64 7.05 -17.30
C ILE A 60 -1.63 8.46 -17.89
N HIS A 61 -1.17 9.44 -17.12
CA HIS A 61 -1.10 10.83 -17.60
C HIS A 61 -0.11 11.00 -18.77
N SER A 62 1.01 10.27 -18.77
CA SER A 62 1.97 10.30 -19.88
C SER A 62 1.37 9.81 -21.20
N MET A 63 0.31 8.99 -21.13
CA MET A 63 -0.45 8.52 -22.29
C MET A 63 -1.55 9.51 -22.72
N GLY A 64 -1.66 10.68 -22.09
CA GLY A 64 -2.69 11.69 -22.37
C GLY A 64 -4.07 11.30 -21.84
N GLU A 65 -4.12 10.42 -20.84
CA GLU A 65 -5.34 9.84 -20.32
C GLU A 65 -5.63 10.29 -18.89
N THR A 66 -6.89 10.16 -18.48
CA THR A 66 -7.35 10.41 -17.11
C THR A 66 -7.67 9.09 -16.39
N LEU A 67 -7.74 9.17 -15.07
CA LEU A 67 -8.06 8.06 -14.20
C LEU A 67 -9.12 8.43 -13.16
N GLU A 68 -9.81 7.43 -12.65
CA GLU A 68 -10.71 7.53 -11.50
C GLU A 68 -10.08 6.85 -10.28
N LEU A 69 -9.92 7.58 -9.17
CA LEU A 69 -9.41 7.03 -7.92
C LEU A 69 -10.53 6.48 -7.05
N GLY A 70 -10.28 5.30 -6.47
CA GLY A 70 -11.20 4.64 -5.56
C GLY A 70 -11.13 5.17 -4.13
N ALA A 71 -12.01 4.65 -3.29
CA ALA A 71 -11.91 4.81 -1.85
C ALA A 71 -10.76 3.93 -1.31
N ILE A 72 -10.05 4.44 -0.31
CA ILE A 72 -9.05 3.66 0.43
C ILE A 72 -9.72 3.18 1.71
N ASP A 73 -9.88 1.85 1.83
CA ASP A 73 -10.48 1.25 3.00
C ASP A 73 -9.59 1.41 4.24
N LYS A 74 -10.24 1.51 5.40
CA LYS A 74 -9.53 1.56 6.68
C LYS A 74 -8.85 0.21 6.94
N PRO A 75 -7.55 0.18 7.28
CA PRO A 75 -6.91 -1.04 7.76
C PRO A 75 -7.59 -1.50 9.06
N GLU A 76 -8.09 -2.73 9.10
CA GLU A 76 -8.66 -3.34 10.31
C GLU A 76 -7.83 -4.52 10.88
N PRO A 77 -6.50 -4.39 11.01
CA PRO A 77 -5.69 -5.49 11.50
C PRO A 77 -5.84 -5.70 13.01
N ARG A 78 -5.87 -6.97 13.40
CA ARG A 78 -5.75 -7.40 14.79
C ARG A 78 -4.48 -8.23 14.91
N TRP A 79 -3.40 -7.61 15.37
CA TRP A 79 -2.11 -8.29 15.58
C TRP A 79 -1.88 -8.60 17.05
N ASN A 80 -1.55 -9.85 17.36
CA ASN A 80 -1.26 -10.29 18.73
C ASN A 80 0.24 -10.26 19.02
N SER A 81 1.08 -10.22 17.98
CA SER A 81 2.52 -10.14 18.09
C SER A 81 3.12 -9.38 16.91
N ILE A 82 4.39 -8.96 17.05
CA ILE A 82 5.14 -8.38 15.94
C ILE A 82 5.38 -9.37 14.79
N ILE A 83 5.40 -10.68 15.07
CA ILE A 83 5.50 -11.72 14.04
C ILE A 83 4.23 -11.73 13.18
N ASP A 84 3.05 -11.64 13.81
CA ASP A 84 1.76 -11.58 13.10
C ASP A 84 1.75 -10.40 12.11
N VAL A 85 2.35 -9.25 12.48
CA VAL A 85 2.46 -8.07 11.62
C VAL A 85 3.24 -8.40 10.35
N PHE A 86 4.41 -9.01 10.48
CA PHE A 86 5.25 -9.39 9.33
C PHE A 86 4.60 -10.49 8.48
N GLU A 87 3.96 -11.49 9.09
CA GLU A 87 3.25 -12.55 8.36
C GLU A 87 2.08 -11.98 7.56
N ASN A 88 1.35 -11.01 8.14
CA ASN A 88 0.28 -10.30 7.43
C ASN A 88 0.85 -9.42 6.31
N GLY A 89 1.95 -8.69 6.56
CA GLY A 89 2.65 -7.92 5.52
C GLY A 89 3.09 -8.79 4.35
N LEU A 90 3.71 -9.94 4.62
CA LEU A 90 4.10 -10.90 3.57
C LEU A 90 2.90 -11.44 2.79
N THR A 91 1.79 -11.70 3.48
CA THR A 91 0.56 -12.19 2.84
C THR A 91 -0.05 -11.11 1.93
N HIS A 92 -0.04 -9.86 2.40
CA HIS A 92 -0.46 -8.68 1.63
C HIS A 92 0.41 -8.48 0.39
N GLU A 93 1.74 -8.52 0.52
CA GLU A 93 2.67 -8.38 -0.61
C GLU A 93 2.44 -9.43 -1.69
N LYS A 94 2.22 -10.70 -1.32
CA LYS A 94 1.92 -11.78 -2.28
C LYS A 94 0.57 -11.62 -2.99
N TYR A 95 -0.32 -10.79 -2.46
CA TYR A 95 -1.61 -10.50 -3.08
C TYR A 95 -1.51 -9.32 -4.05
N VAL A 96 -0.69 -8.32 -3.72
CA VAL A 96 -0.50 -7.12 -4.54
C VAL A 96 0.52 -7.36 -5.67
N THR A 97 1.61 -8.10 -5.39
CA THR A 97 2.71 -8.44 -6.31
C THR A 97 2.65 -9.88 -6.79
#